data_AF-A0A2E4AU14-F1
#
_entry.id   AF-A0A2E4AU14-F1
#
_cell.length_a   1.000
_cell.length_b   1.000
_cell.length_c   1.000
_cell.angle_alpha   90.00
_cell.angle_beta   90.00
_cell.angle_gamma   90.00
#
_symmetry.space_group_name_H-M   'P 1'
#
loop_
_entity.id
_entity.type
_entity.pdbx_description
1 polymer ?
#
loop_
_entity_poly.entity_id
_entity_poly.type
_entity_poly.pdbx_seq_one_letter_code
_entity_poly.pdbx_strand_id
1 'polypeptide(L)'
;MQEKQLTITEWLAIAIEQIEKRNLIGARQIYSGIVGSIPDHKKAKPGLLAVTDALDCDYFPILPVERLDEILENFNAGTITKCRLQLKELALNYPDSALIQSFLGIVEQNSNDMQATLTHFKQA
;
A
#
# COMPACT_ATOMS: atom_id res chain seq x y z
N MET A 1 -16.15 17.57 -12.50
CA MET A 1 -15.89 16.34 -13.25
C MET A 1 -16.62 15.22 -12.53
N GLN A 2 -17.45 14.43 -13.22
CA GLN A 2 -18.02 13.20 -12.62
C GLN A 2 -16.92 12.14 -12.58
N GLU A 3 -16.54 11.67 -11.40
CA GLU A 3 -15.67 10.51 -11.26
C GLU A 3 -16.40 9.29 -11.86
N LYS A 4 -15.80 8.66 -12.88
CA LYS A 4 -16.35 7.44 -13.47
C LYS A 4 -16.31 6.35 -12.39
N GLN A 5 -17.47 5.91 -11.91
CA GLN A 5 -17.55 4.72 -11.08
C GLN A 5 -17.19 3.49 -11.91
N LEU A 6 -16.21 2.73 -11.42
CA LEU A 6 -15.80 1.46 -11.99
C LEU A 6 -16.85 0.38 -11.67
N THR A 7 -17.12 -0.46 -12.66
CA THR A 7 -17.94 -1.67 -12.52
C THR A 7 -17.20 -2.75 -11.74
N ILE A 8 -17.94 -3.72 -11.18
CA ILE A 8 -17.33 -4.87 -10.48
C ILE A 8 -16.39 -5.65 -11.41
N THR A 9 -16.73 -5.78 -12.70
CA THR A 9 -15.87 -6.43 -13.69
C THR A 9 -14.54 -5.71 -13.88
N GLU A 10 -14.57 -4.37 -13.94
CA GLU A 10 -13.34 -3.56 -14.01
C GLU A 10 -12.52 -3.70 -12.72
N TRP A 11 -13.15 -3.68 -11.54
CA TRP A 11 -12.45 -3.92 -10.27
C TRP A 11 -11.80 -5.31 -10.20
N LEU A 12 -12.47 -6.35 -10.70
CA LEU A 12 -11.88 -7.69 -10.77
C LEU A 12 -10.67 -7.75 -11.68
N ALA A 13 -10.70 -7.05 -12.83
CA ALA A 13 -9.55 -6.97 -13.73
C ALA A 13 -8.37 -6.28 -13.06
N ILE A 14 -8.61 -5.17 -12.35
CA ILE A 14 -7.56 -4.47 -11.58
C ILE A 14 -7.00 -5.37 -10.47
N ALA A 15 -7.84 -6.13 -9.77
CA ALA A 15 -7.36 -7.07 -8.74
C ALA A 15 -6.41 -8.12 -9.32
N ILE A 16 -6.70 -8.65 -10.51
CA ILE A 16 -5.82 -9.61 -11.21
C ILE A 16 -4.50 -8.93 -11.61
N GLU A 17 -4.55 -7.72 -12.16
CA GLU A 17 -3.36 -6.95 -12.52
C GLU A 17 -2.45 -6.71 -11.29
N GLN A 18 -3.04 -6.45 -10.11
CA GLN A 18 -2.27 -6.33 -8.87
C GLN A 18 -1.58 -7.65 -8.49
N ILE A 19 -2.22 -8.81 -8.70
CA ILE A 19 -1.60 -10.12 -8.49
C ILE A 19 -0.43 -10.33 -9.46
N GLU A 20 -0.58 -9.98 -10.74
CA GLU A 20 0.49 -10.07 -11.74
C GLU A 20 1.70 -9.22 -11.37
N LYS A 21 1.45 -8.04 -10.78
CA LYS A 21 2.46 -7.15 -10.22
C LYS A 21 3.02 -7.63 -8.87
N ARG A 22 2.63 -8.81 -8.40
CA ARG A 22 2.94 -9.35 -7.06
C ARG A 22 2.54 -8.41 -5.92
N ASN A 23 1.59 -7.51 -6.14
CA ASN A 23 0.98 -6.69 -5.10
C ASN A 23 -0.27 -7.38 -4.56
N LEU A 24 -0.07 -8.45 -3.80
CA LEU A 24 -1.17 -9.21 -3.18
C LEU A 24 -1.96 -8.38 -2.17
N ILE A 25 -1.35 -7.35 -1.57
CA ILE A 25 -2.03 -6.48 -0.61
C ILE A 25 -3.03 -5.57 -1.33
N GLY A 26 -2.64 -4.98 -2.46
CA GLY A 26 -3.56 -4.25 -3.34
C GLY A 26 -4.68 -5.14 -3.88
N ALA A 27 -4.37 -6.36 -4.30
CA ALA A 27 -5.39 -7.33 -4.72
C ALA A 27 -6.39 -7.65 -3.60
N ARG A 28 -5.90 -7.87 -2.38
CA ARG A 28 -6.74 -8.15 -1.19
C ARG A 28 -7.70 -7.00 -0.90
N GLN A 29 -7.23 -5.76 -0.93
CA GLN A 29 -8.07 -4.57 -0.69
C GLN A 29 -9.22 -4.49 -1.69
N ILE A 30 -8.95 -4.71 -2.98
CA ILE A 30 -9.97 -4.67 -4.02
C ILE A 30 -10.98 -5.79 -3.83
N TYR A 31 -10.52 -7.04 -3.63
CA TYR A 31 -11.45 -8.16 -3.39
C TYR A 31 -12.29 -7.95 -2.13
N SER A 32 -11.70 -7.44 -1.04
CA SER A 32 -12.42 -7.11 0.19
C SER A 32 -13.48 -6.03 -0.04
N GLY A 33 -13.20 -5.01 -0.85
CA GLY A 33 -14.18 -3.99 -1.21
C GLY A 33 -15.37 -4.55 -1.99
N ILE A 34 -15.12 -5.45 -2.95
CA ILE A 34 -16.18 -6.12 -3.71
C ILE A 34 -17.01 -7.03 -2.78
N VAL A 35 -16.37 -7.83 -1.93
CA VAL A 35 -17.06 -8.72 -0.98
C VAL A 35 -17.86 -7.92 0.06
N GLY A 36 -17.34 -6.78 0.52
CA GLY A 36 -18.08 -5.89 1.42
C GLY A 36 -19.37 -5.35 0.79
N SER A 37 -19.39 -5.19 -0.54
CA SER A 37 -20.57 -4.73 -1.29
C SER A 37 -21.49 -5.87 -1.72
N ILE A 38 -20.91 -7.03 -2.05
CA ILE A 38 -21.61 -8.25 -2.49
C ILE A 38 -20.94 -9.46 -1.81
N PRO A 39 -21.42 -9.85 -0.61
CA PRO A 39 -20.76 -10.87 0.22
C PRO A 39 -20.50 -12.22 -0.46
N ASP A 40 -21.41 -12.67 -1.33
CA ASP A 40 -21.31 -13.96 -2.03
C ASP A 40 -20.97 -13.82 -3.52
N HIS A 41 -20.22 -12.77 -3.89
CA HIS A 41 -19.78 -12.60 -5.27
C HIS A 41 -18.89 -13.77 -5.73
N LYS A 42 -19.37 -14.52 -6.73
CA LYS A 42 -18.81 -15.80 -7.20
C LYS A 42 -17.30 -15.79 -7.52
N LYS A 43 -16.75 -14.64 -7.91
CA LYS A 43 -15.32 -14.49 -8.21
C LYS A 43 -14.53 -13.78 -7.10
N ALA A 44 -15.16 -12.86 -6.37
CA ALA A 44 -14.42 -12.01 -5.44
C ALA A 44 -14.17 -12.69 -4.11
N LYS A 45 -15.13 -13.50 -3.62
CA LYS A 45 -14.98 -14.26 -2.38
C LYS A 45 -13.88 -15.32 -2.49
N PRO A 46 -13.83 -16.17 -3.55
CA PRO A 46 -12.67 -17.06 -3.74
C PRO A 46 -11.35 -16.32 -3.97
N GLY A 47 -11.37 -15.20 -4.71
CA GLY A 47 -10.18 -14.37 -4.91
C GLY A 47 -9.63 -13.80 -3.60
N LEU A 48 -10.51 -13.30 -2.72
CA LEU A 48 -10.13 -12.80 -1.40
C LEU A 48 -9.49 -13.90 -0.55
N LEU A 49 -10.06 -15.10 -0.55
CA LEU A 49 -9.52 -16.24 0.18
C LEU A 49 -8.13 -16.60 -0.35
N ALA A 50 -8.00 -16.81 -1.66
CA ALA A 50 -6.74 -17.21 -2.29
C ALA A 50 -5.60 -16.19 -2.05
N VAL A 51 -5.92 -14.90 -2.12
CA VAL A 51 -4.94 -13.83 -1.85
C VAL A 51 -4.59 -13.77 -0.36
N THR A 52 -5.55 -13.97 0.55
CA THR A 52 -5.27 -14.02 2.00
C THR A 52 -4.36 -15.21 2.33
N ASP A 53 -4.68 -16.41 1.83
CA ASP A 53 -3.86 -17.61 2.05
C ASP A 53 -2.43 -17.41 1.51
N ALA A 54 -2.28 -16.75 0.35
CA ALA A 54 -0.98 -16.46 -0.24
C ALA A 54 -0.19 -15.40 0.56
N LEU A 55 -0.86 -14.46 1.21
CA LEU A 55 -0.23 -13.47 2.09
C LEU A 55 0.27 -14.09 3.40
N ASP A 56 -0.41 -15.12 3.90
CA ASP A 56 -0.02 -15.83 5.12
C ASP A 56 1.21 -16.74 4.92
N CYS A 57 1.59 -17.04 3.68
CA CYS A 57 2.75 -17.87 3.33
C CYS A 57 4.01 -17.02 3.03
N ASP A 58 4.75 -16.59 4.06
CA ASP A 58 6.06 -15.89 3.96
C ASP A 58 6.11 -14.86 2.82
N TYR A 59 5.06 -14.06 2.69
CA TYR A 59 4.93 -13.12 1.60
C TYR A 59 5.87 -11.93 1.80
N PHE A 60 6.79 -11.76 0.85
CA PHE A 60 7.63 -10.57 0.73
C PHE A 60 7.07 -9.67 -0.38
N PRO A 61 6.33 -8.61 -0.02
CA PRO A 61 5.81 -7.69 -1.01
C PRO A 61 6.95 -7.01 -1.79
N ILE A 62 6.79 -6.85 -3.11
CA ILE A 62 7.68 -6.00 -3.90
C ILE A 62 7.31 -4.55 -3.64
N LEU A 63 8.28 -3.74 -3.21
CA LEU A 63 8.07 -2.31 -3.02
C LEU A 63 7.87 -1.62 -4.38
N PRO A 64 6.91 -0.68 -4.48
CA PRO A 64 6.67 0.05 -5.72
C PRO A 64 7.79 1.08 -5.93
N VAL A 65 8.80 0.72 -6.71
CA VAL A 65 10.02 1.53 -6.93
C VAL A 65 9.67 2.92 -7.48
N GLU A 66 8.75 3.00 -8.42
CA GLU A 66 8.35 4.28 -9.05
C GLU A 66 7.72 5.24 -8.04
N ARG A 67 6.98 4.70 -7.06
CA ARG A 67 6.43 5.50 -5.96
C ARG A 67 7.52 5.98 -5.01
N LEU A 68 8.55 5.17 -4.77
CA LEU A 68 9.69 5.57 -3.94
C LEU A 68 10.51 6.68 -4.62
N ASP A 69 10.70 6.60 -5.94
CA ASP A 69 11.35 7.65 -6.72
C ASP A 69 10.59 8.97 -6.64
N GLU A 70 9.26 8.95 -6.79
CA GLU A 70 8.43 10.17 -6.63
C GLU A 70 8.57 10.77 -5.22
N ILE A 71 8.62 9.93 -4.18
CA ILE A 71 8.79 10.39 -2.79
C ILE A 71 10.18 11.03 -2.62
N LEU A 72 11.23 10.47 -3.19
CA LEU A 72 12.58 11.02 -3.15
C LEU A 72 12.65 12.39 -3.87
N GLU A 73 11.99 12.53 -5.02
CA GLU A 73 11.88 13.82 -5.70
C GLU A 73 11.15 14.86 -4.84
N ASN A 74 10.02 14.49 -4.24
CA ASN A 74 9.26 15.34 -3.33
C ASN A 74 10.10 15.74 -2.10
N PHE A 75 10.94 14.84 -1.60
CA PHE A 75 11.85 15.09 -0.47
C PHE A 75 12.93 16.11 -0.84
N ASN A 76 13.58 15.91 -1.99
CA ASN A 76 14.60 16.83 -2.51
C ASN A 76 14.02 18.21 -2.82
N ALA A 77 12.75 18.28 -3.23
CA ALA A 77 12.02 19.53 -3.45
C ALA A 77 11.55 20.22 -2.14
N GLY A 78 11.81 19.63 -0.97
CA GLY A 78 11.41 20.17 0.33
C GLY A 78 9.92 20.00 0.66
N THR A 79 9.18 19.20 -0.10
CA THR A 79 7.73 18.96 0.13
C THR A 79 7.49 17.85 1.16
N ILE A 80 8.03 18.03 2.37
CA ILE A 80 8.09 17.02 3.44
C ILE A 80 6.70 16.51 3.84
N THR A 81 5.69 17.38 3.91
CA THR A 81 4.31 16.99 4.24
C THR A 81 3.72 16.01 3.22
N LYS A 82 3.99 16.21 1.92
CA LYS A 82 3.53 15.30 0.86
C LYS A 82 4.23 13.94 0.98
N CYS A 83 5.55 13.94 1.19
CA CYS A 83 6.33 12.73 1.43
C CYS A 83 5.76 11.91 2.58
N ARG A 84 5.45 12.58 3.71
CA ARG A 84 4.88 11.94 4.90
C ARG A 84 3.56 11.23 4.60
N LEU A 85 2.66 11.87 3.86
CA LEU A 85 1.37 11.27 3.51
C LEU A 85 1.56 10.02 2.63
N GLN A 86 2.40 10.13 1.60
CA GLN A 86 2.70 9.02 0.69
C GLN A 86 3.36 7.85 1.40
N LEU A 87 4.32 8.11 2.30
CA LEU A 87 4.98 7.08 3.08
C LEU A 87 4.05 6.42 4.10
N LYS A 88 3.13 7.16 4.72
CA LYS A 88 2.12 6.57 5.62
C LYS A 88 1.18 5.64 4.86
N GLU A 89 0.75 6.03 3.67
CA GLU A 89 -0.04 5.17 2.78
C GLU A 89 0.73 3.88 2.41
N LEU A 90 2.02 4.00 2.08
CA LEU A 90 2.87 2.84 1.83
C LEU A 90 3.02 1.96 3.08
N ALA A 91 3.22 2.54 4.26
CA ALA A 91 3.37 1.76 5.50
C ALA A 91 2.12 0.95 5.88
N LEU A 92 0.92 1.36 5.46
CA LEU A 92 -0.29 0.53 5.61
C LEU A 92 -0.22 -0.76 4.79
N ASN A 93 0.45 -0.70 3.64
CA ASN A 93 0.59 -1.81 2.71
C ASN A 93 1.90 -2.58 2.89
N TYR A 94 2.89 -2.01 3.56
CA TYR A 94 4.21 -2.60 3.73
C TYR A 94 4.71 -2.34 5.17
N PRO A 95 3.97 -2.79 6.20
CA PRO A 95 4.23 -2.39 7.59
C PRO A 95 5.60 -2.81 8.09
N ASP A 96 6.08 -3.96 7.65
CA ASP A 96 7.37 -4.56 8.06
C ASP A 96 8.53 -4.15 7.14
N SER A 97 8.31 -3.21 6.21
CA SER A 97 9.36 -2.74 5.31
C SER A 97 10.32 -1.80 6.05
N ALA A 98 11.50 -2.32 6.36
CA ALA A 98 12.59 -1.54 6.96
C ALA A 98 12.91 -0.25 6.17
N LEU A 99 12.82 -0.30 4.84
CA LEU A 99 13.06 0.85 3.98
C LEU A 99 12.00 1.94 4.17
N ILE A 100 10.72 1.55 4.20
CA ILE A 100 9.62 2.52 4.41
C ILE A 100 9.69 3.12 5.81
N GLN A 101 9.94 2.30 6.83
CA GLN A 101 10.10 2.78 8.20
C GLN A 101 11.30 3.73 8.32
N SER A 102 12.42 3.44 7.64
CA SER A 102 13.58 4.35 7.58
C SER A 102 13.22 5.70 6.95
N PHE A 103 12.50 5.72 5.83
CA PHE A 103 12.07 6.97 5.20
C PHE A 103 11.09 7.76 6.07
N LEU A 104 10.16 7.08 6.75
CA LEU A 104 9.26 7.74 7.72
C LEU A 104 10.06 8.37 8.86
N GLY A 105 11.05 7.68 9.42
CA GLY A 105 11.93 8.23 10.44
C GLY A 105 12.63 9.53 9.99
N ILE A 106 13.19 9.53 8.78
CA ILE A 106 13.86 10.72 8.20
C ILE A 106 12.87 11.89 8.00
N VAL A 107 11.66 11.61 7.50
CA VAL A 107 10.64 12.64 7.24
C VAL A 107 10.08 13.23 8.54
N GLU A 108 9.85 12.39 9.55
CA GLU A 108 9.41 12.84 10.88
C GLU A 108 10.50 13.65 11.58
N GLN A 109 11.77 13.28 11.43
CA GLN A 109 12.91 14.03 11.94
C GLN A 109 12.97 15.44 11.32
N ASN A 110 12.79 15.55 10.00
CA ASN A 110 12.74 16.84 9.29
C ASN A 110 11.60 17.75 9.78
N SER A 111 10.58 17.15 10.42
CA SER A 111 9.44 17.88 10.96
C SER A 111 9.55 18.14 12.46
N ASN A 112 10.70 17.86 13.08
CA ASN A 112 10.95 17.94 14.51
C ASN A 112 10.08 17.02 15.40
N ASP A 113 9.44 15.99 14.84
CA ASP A 113 8.72 14.98 15.63
C ASP A 113 9.68 13.84 16.04
N MET A 114 10.47 14.11 17.09
CA MET A 114 11.52 13.19 17.55
C MET A 114 10.95 11.90 18.14
N GLN A 115 9.72 11.93 18.67
CA GLN A 115 9.07 10.72 19.20
C GLN A 115 8.66 9.79 18.05
N ALA A 116 8.04 10.33 17.00
CA ALA A 116 7.71 9.55 15.80
C ALA A 116 8.98 9.05 15.10
N THR A 117 10.02 9.89 15.02
CA THR A 117 11.34 9.54 14.47
C THR A 117 11.90 8.27 15.12
N LEU A 118 11.99 8.25 16.45
CA LEU A 118 12.52 7.11 17.21
C LEU A 118 11.64 5.87 17.06
N THR A 119 10.32 6.04 16.94
CA THR A 119 9.39 4.93 16.75
C THR A 119 9.66 4.23 15.43
N HIS A 120 9.75 4.99 14.34
CA HIS A 120 9.98 4.43 13.01
C HIS A 120 11.38 3.83 12.86
N PHE A 121 12.43 4.45 13.39
CA PHE A 121 13.78 3.85 13.34
C PHE A 121 13.94 2.58 14.18
N LYS A 122 13.11 2.35 15.20
CA LYS A 122 13.09 1.08 15.94
C LYS A 122 12.35 -0.03 15.21
N GLN A 123 11.44 0.34 14.30
CA GLN A 123 10.66 -0.58 13.49
C GLN A 123 11.36 -0.92 12.16
N ALA A 124 12.33 -0.10 11.76
CA ALA A 124 13.20 -0.36 10.62
C ALA A 124 14.24 -1.44 10.93
#